data_AF-A0A8S3TJC4-F1
#
_entry.id   AF-A0A8S3TJC4-F1
#
_cell.length_a   1.000
_cell.length_b   1.000
_cell.length_c   1.000
_cell.angle_alpha   90.00
_cell.angle_beta   90.00
_cell.angle_gamma   90.00
#
_symmetry.space_group_name_H-M   'P 1'
#
loop_
_entity.id
_entity.type
_entity.pdbx_description
1 polymer ?
#
loop_
_entity_poly.entity_id
_entity_poly.type
_entity_poly.pdbx_seq_one_letter_code
_entity_poly.pdbx_strand_id
1 'polypeptide(L)'
;MITNGSHSNIYLEELNNAKVKLLIPNTVLAFVFLLTGLVGNGLVLVVYRCKLRSKTDDRYFIPCLSLVDMIACSIGATYAISMNFNPFNFRSDLICKLVWFLHQSISFSSALLLLAIAVQRYIKVSRLVNSSMSLRSKRFTITSILIGSTIISVPCLVLYGRDEVLLKNENRTITGYNCGTVPNVNQKFLFGYSVTLLLMCLSGIFALIILYSLILSKIFKQESFRKKNFYRPDKQSLSDKEQHSSENTIQTQSSNVTDADYSVDISESKTTYIDSTTTNNQQQNMQGGPAIKGNNSNVPSAI
;
A
#
# COMPACT_ATOMS: atom_id res chain seq x y z
N MET A 1 32.95 53.94 7.76
CA MET A 1 32.50 52.66 8.37
C MET A 1 31.55 51.84 7.48
N ILE A 2 31.26 52.23 6.23
CA ILE A 2 30.30 51.53 5.35
C ILE A 2 30.95 50.37 4.53
N THR A 3 32.28 50.35 4.39
CA THR A 3 33.02 49.38 3.57
C THR A 3 33.14 47.97 4.16
N ASN A 4 33.06 47.82 5.49
CA ASN A 4 33.26 46.53 6.17
C ASN A 4 32.06 45.58 6.03
N GLY A 5 30.84 46.11 5.92
CA GLY A 5 29.63 45.30 5.71
C GLY A 5 29.57 44.73 4.29
N SER A 6 29.85 45.55 3.28
CA SER A 6 29.81 45.16 1.86
C SER A 6 30.83 44.05 1.54
N HIS A 7 32.06 44.18 2.03
CA HIS A 7 33.12 43.21 1.75
C HIS A 7 32.86 41.83 2.40
N SER A 8 32.22 41.83 3.58
CA SER A 8 31.85 40.59 4.27
C SER A 8 30.72 39.84 3.54
N ASN A 9 29.75 40.59 2.99
CA ASN A 9 28.66 40.03 2.21
C ASN A 9 29.15 39.44 0.87
N ILE A 10 30.07 40.14 0.19
CA ILE A 10 30.66 39.65 -1.08
C ILE A 10 31.41 38.33 -0.86
N TYR A 11 32.22 38.22 0.19
CA TYR A 11 32.94 36.98 0.49
C TYR A 11 32.01 35.82 0.89
N LEU A 12 30.95 36.09 1.66
CA LEU A 12 29.94 35.08 1.98
C LEU A 12 29.23 34.59 0.71
N GLU A 13 28.94 35.48 -0.22
CA GLU A 13 28.34 35.15 -1.51
C GLU A 13 29.29 34.32 -2.40
N GLU A 14 30.59 34.65 -2.43
CA GLU A 14 31.61 33.85 -3.13
C GLU A 14 31.71 32.43 -2.56
N LEU A 15 31.76 32.28 -1.23
CA LEU A 15 31.76 30.98 -0.56
C LEU A 15 30.47 30.20 -0.83
N ASN A 16 29.32 30.88 -0.82
CA ASN A 16 28.04 30.28 -1.16
C ASN A 16 28.06 29.76 -2.60
N ASN A 17 28.50 30.58 -3.56
CA ASN A 17 28.57 30.22 -4.97
C ASN A 17 29.56 29.09 -5.26
N ALA A 18 30.71 29.08 -4.59
CA ALA A 18 31.68 27.98 -4.68
C ALA A 18 31.07 26.67 -4.18
N LYS A 19 30.35 26.70 -3.05
CA LYS A 19 29.68 25.52 -2.51
C LYS A 19 28.51 25.07 -3.39
N VAL A 20 27.66 25.99 -3.83
CA VAL A 20 26.55 25.70 -4.78
C VAL A 20 27.05 24.95 -6.00
N LYS A 21 28.19 25.37 -6.60
CA LYS A 21 28.79 24.68 -7.75
C LYS A 21 29.11 23.20 -7.48
N LEU A 22 29.61 22.89 -6.29
CA LEU A 22 29.86 21.50 -5.87
C LEU A 22 28.56 20.71 -5.66
N LEU A 23 27.46 21.38 -5.29
CA LEU A 23 26.15 20.76 -5.05
C LEU A 23 25.24 20.77 -6.30
N ILE A 24 25.71 21.25 -7.46
CA ILE A 24 24.96 21.18 -8.73
C ILE A 24 24.51 19.75 -9.04
N PRO A 25 25.36 18.71 -8.97
CA PRO A 25 24.93 17.33 -9.25
C PRO A 25 23.80 16.88 -8.33
N ASN A 26 23.88 17.20 -7.04
CA ASN A 26 22.84 16.89 -6.06
C ASN A 26 21.51 17.61 -6.39
N THR A 27 21.60 18.86 -6.83
CA THR A 27 20.42 19.67 -7.22
C THR A 27 19.74 19.10 -8.46
N VAL A 28 20.52 18.70 -9.47
CA VAL A 28 19.99 18.07 -10.69
C VAL A 28 19.29 16.75 -10.34
N LEU A 29 19.92 15.91 -9.51
CA LEU A 29 19.31 14.66 -9.05
C LEU A 29 18.01 14.90 -8.28
N ALA A 30 17.98 15.88 -7.37
CA ALA A 30 16.78 16.24 -6.63
C ALA A 30 15.63 16.64 -7.57
N PHE A 31 15.92 17.40 -8.64
CA PHE A 31 14.92 17.77 -9.64
C PHE A 31 14.44 16.57 -10.46
N VAL A 32 15.34 15.67 -10.86
CA VAL A 32 14.96 14.43 -11.56
C VAL A 32 14.06 13.55 -10.69
N PHE A 33 14.38 13.39 -9.40
CA PHE A 33 13.54 12.64 -8.46
C PHE A 33 12.19 13.32 -8.23
N LEU A 34 12.14 14.65 -8.16
CA LEU A 34 10.89 15.40 -8.08
C LEU A 34 9.98 15.10 -9.29
N LEU A 35 10.51 15.26 -10.50
CA LEU A 35 9.74 15.03 -11.72
C LEU A 35 9.28 13.57 -11.83
N THR A 36 10.20 12.63 -11.61
CA THR A 36 9.89 11.19 -11.67
C THR A 36 8.83 10.82 -10.64
N GLY A 37 8.96 11.33 -9.41
CA GLY A 37 8.03 11.08 -8.32
C GLY A 37 6.64 11.66 -8.59
N LEU A 38 6.55 12.89 -9.10
CA LEU A 38 5.28 13.52 -9.44
C LEU A 38 4.59 12.86 -10.62
N VAL A 39 5.32 12.60 -11.70
CA VAL A 39 4.77 11.98 -12.92
C VAL A 39 4.36 10.53 -12.65
N GLY A 40 5.25 9.73 -12.03
CA GLY A 40 5.00 8.32 -11.75
C GLY A 40 3.83 8.10 -10.80
N ASN A 41 3.84 8.76 -9.64
CA ASN A 41 2.76 8.62 -8.66
C ASN A 41 1.47 9.33 -9.10
N GLY A 42 1.58 10.45 -9.84
CA GLY A 42 0.43 11.11 -10.45
C GLY A 42 -0.28 10.22 -11.46
N LEU A 43 0.46 9.50 -12.30
CA LEU A 43 -0.10 8.53 -13.25
C LEU A 43 -0.86 7.41 -12.53
N VAL A 44 -0.31 6.89 -11.44
CA VAL A 44 -1.01 5.90 -10.59
C VAL A 44 -2.36 6.47 -10.14
N LEU A 45 -2.37 7.69 -9.61
CA LEU A 45 -3.61 8.32 -9.15
C LEU A 45 -4.64 8.50 -10.29
N VAL A 46 -4.20 8.99 -11.46
CA VAL A 46 -5.06 9.17 -12.65
C VAL A 46 -5.66 7.84 -13.09
N VAL A 47 -4.85 6.79 -13.24
CA VAL A 47 -5.32 5.45 -13.64
C VAL A 47 -6.32 4.90 -12.63
N TYR A 48 -6.09 5.09 -11.33
CA TYR A 48 -7.03 4.66 -10.29
C TYR A 48 -8.36 5.40 -10.35
N ARG A 49 -8.33 6.73 -10.56
CA ARG A 49 -9.54 7.56 -10.61
C ARG A 49 -10.35 7.33 -11.88
N CYS A 50 -9.69 7.20 -13.04
CA CYS A 50 -10.36 7.13 -14.34
C CYS A 50 -10.72 5.70 -14.75
N LYS A 51 -9.87 4.69 -14.51
CA LYS A 51 -10.07 3.33 -15.01
C LYS A 51 -10.44 2.30 -13.95
N LEU A 52 -10.01 2.47 -12.70
CA LEU A 52 -10.17 1.44 -11.64
C LEU A 52 -11.16 1.82 -10.53
N ARG A 53 -12.05 2.81 -10.76
CA ARG A 53 -13.01 3.30 -9.75
C ARG A 53 -13.87 2.20 -9.10
N SER A 54 -14.24 1.16 -9.86
CA SER A 54 -15.02 0.02 -9.32
C SER A 54 -14.22 -0.95 -8.45
N LYS A 55 -12.87 -0.92 -8.47
CA LYS A 55 -11.99 -1.84 -7.72
C LYS A 55 -11.30 -1.18 -6.53
N THR A 56 -11.73 0.03 -6.17
CA THR A 56 -11.05 0.89 -5.17
C THR A 56 -11.07 0.27 -3.78
N ASP A 57 -12.15 -0.44 -3.41
CA ASP A 57 -12.27 -1.07 -2.09
C ASP A 57 -11.25 -2.19 -1.86
N ASP A 58 -10.87 -2.91 -2.92
CA ASP A 58 -9.86 -3.97 -2.86
C ASP A 58 -8.42 -3.43 -2.78
N ARG A 59 -8.21 -2.17 -3.18
CA ARG A 59 -6.89 -1.56 -3.41
C ARG A 59 -6.74 -0.20 -2.74
N TYR A 60 -7.42 -0.01 -1.61
CA TYR A 60 -7.54 1.25 -0.89
C TYR A 60 -6.20 1.92 -0.55
N PHE A 61 -5.15 1.15 -0.22
CA PHE A 61 -3.84 1.70 0.15
C PHE A 61 -3.04 2.25 -1.04
N ILE A 62 -3.34 1.85 -2.28
CA ILE A 62 -2.50 2.22 -3.43
C ILE A 62 -2.66 3.71 -3.80
N PRO A 63 -3.87 4.28 -3.89
CA PRO A 63 -4.05 5.72 -4.07
C PRO A 63 -3.45 6.53 -2.91
N CYS A 64 -3.60 6.07 -1.67
CA CYS A 64 -3.02 6.75 -0.51
C CYS A 64 -1.49 6.77 -0.56
N LEU A 65 -0.86 5.64 -0.90
CA LEU A 65 0.59 5.56 -1.09
C LEU A 65 1.06 6.55 -2.17
N SER A 66 0.40 6.58 -3.33
CA SER A 66 0.76 7.52 -4.40
C SER A 66 0.70 8.98 -3.97
N LEU A 67 -0.30 9.37 -3.16
CA LEU A 67 -0.39 10.74 -2.63
C LEU A 67 0.73 11.05 -1.64
N VAL A 68 1.01 10.12 -0.71
CA VAL A 68 2.09 10.27 0.27
C VAL A 68 3.44 10.37 -0.43
N ASP A 69 3.68 9.57 -1.47
CA ASP A 69 4.94 9.60 -2.23
C ASP A 69 5.08 10.90 -3.04
N MET A 70 4.00 11.43 -3.65
CA MET A 70 4.03 12.75 -4.29
C MET A 70 4.41 13.87 -3.30
N ILE A 71 3.83 13.84 -2.10
CA ILE A 71 4.13 14.80 -1.03
C ILE A 71 5.59 14.63 -0.59
N ALA A 72 6.05 13.39 -0.39
CA ALA A 72 7.41 13.07 0.02
C ALA A 72 8.45 13.57 -1.00
N CYS A 73 8.24 13.31 -2.28
CA CYS A 73 9.10 13.80 -3.35
C CYS A 73 9.10 15.33 -3.41
N SER A 74 7.94 15.98 -3.25
CA SER A 74 7.82 17.44 -3.27
C SER A 74 8.57 18.10 -2.12
N ILE A 75 8.34 17.64 -0.88
CA ILE A 75 8.98 18.17 0.33
C ILE A 75 10.48 17.86 0.30
N GLY A 76 10.86 16.61 -0.01
CA GLY A 76 12.25 16.17 -0.05
C GLY A 76 13.08 16.91 -1.09
N ALA A 77 12.54 17.09 -2.31
CA ALA A 77 13.25 17.84 -3.35
C ALA A 77 13.32 19.33 -3.01
N THR A 78 12.22 19.94 -2.52
CA THR A 78 12.22 21.36 -2.09
C THR A 78 13.26 21.59 -1.01
N TYR A 79 13.35 20.68 -0.04
CA TYR A 79 14.38 20.71 1.00
C TYR A 79 15.79 20.63 0.41
N ALA A 80 16.07 19.59 -0.39
CA ALA A 80 17.39 19.39 -0.99
C ALA A 80 17.82 20.60 -1.84
N ILE A 81 16.93 21.10 -2.68
CA ILE A 81 17.15 22.27 -3.54
C ILE A 81 17.42 23.51 -2.68
N SER A 82 16.60 23.78 -1.66
CA SER A 82 16.77 24.95 -0.77
C SER A 82 18.13 24.93 -0.06
N MET A 83 18.55 23.76 0.41
CA MET A 83 19.86 23.57 1.06
C MET A 83 21.03 23.70 0.08
N ASN A 84 20.85 23.29 -1.16
CA ASN A 84 21.88 23.39 -2.19
C ASN A 84 22.09 24.82 -2.69
N PHE A 85 21.02 25.63 -2.81
CA PHE A 85 21.09 27.01 -3.29
C PHE A 85 21.56 28.00 -2.21
N ASN A 86 21.18 27.76 -0.94
CA ASN A 86 21.50 28.66 0.17
C ASN A 86 22.27 27.96 1.30
N PRO A 87 23.43 27.32 1.04
CA PRO A 87 24.16 26.58 2.05
C PRO A 87 24.64 27.42 3.24
N PHE A 88 24.79 28.75 3.08
CA PHE A 88 25.26 29.66 4.14
C PHE A 88 24.35 30.87 4.41
N ASN A 89 23.15 30.93 3.80
CA ASN A 89 22.23 32.07 3.92
C ASN A 89 20.80 31.66 4.34
N PHE A 90 20.68 30.67 5.22
CA PHE A 90 19.39 30.17 5.68
C PHE A 90 18.82 31.07 6.79
N ARG A 91 17.74 31.81 6.48
CA ARG A 91 17.30 32.93 7.33
C ARG A 91 16.35 32.54 8.48
N SER A 92 15.59 31.46 8.35
CA SER A 92 14.46 31.16 9.26
C SER A 92 14.62 29.83 10.01
N ASP A 93 14.79 29.88 11.33
CA ASP A 93 14.88 28.69 12.18
C ASP A 93 13.61 27.82 12.16
N LEU A 94 12.44 28.46 12.19
CA LEU A 94 11.15 27.77 12.16
C LEU A 94 10.96 26.96 10.87
N ILE A 95 11.37 27.51 9.72
CA ILE A 95 11.26 26.82 8.44
C ILE A 95 12.20 25.61 8.42
N CYS A 96 13.43 25.73 8.95
CA CYS A 96 14.35 24.61 9.04
C CYS A 96 13.75 23.45 9.85
N LYS A 97 13.26 23.74 11.06
CA LYS A 97 12.64 22.77 11.96
C LYS A 97 11.45 22.06 11.32
N LEU A 98 10.53 22.83 10.75
CA LEU A 98 9.31 22.28 10.14
C LEU A 98 9.64 21.43 8.91
N VAL A 99 10.56 21.86 8.06
CA VAL A 99 10.94 21.10 6.87
C VAL A 99 11.59 19.77 7.25
N TRP A 100 12.52 19.77 8.22
CA TRP A 100 13.12 18.53 8.74
C TRP A 100 12.07 17.58 9.32
N PHE A 101 11.18 18.10 10.16
CA PHE A 101 10.10 17.34 10.77
C PHE A 101 9.15 16.74 9.72
N LEU A 102 8.70 17.54 8.75
CA LEU A 102 7.78 17.10 7.70
C LEU A 102 8.44 16.08 6.79
N HIS A 103 9.68 16.32 6.38
CA HIS A 103 10.46 15.39 5.56
C HIS A 103 10.64 14.05 6.26
N GLN A 104 10.94 14.05 7.56
CA GLN A 104 11.09 12.82 8.34
C GLN A 104 9.74 12.09 8.51
N SER A 105 8.68 12.84 8.84
CA SER A 105 7.34 12.28 9.08
C SER A 105 6.77 11.62 7.83
N ILE A 106 6.88 12.26 6.67
CA ILE A 106 6.37 11.74 5.41
C ILE A 106 7.17 10.52 4.94
N SER A 107 8.49 10.51 5.17
CA SER A 107 9.36 9.38 4.83
C SER A 107 8.99 8.13 5.64
N PHE A 108 8.79 8.27 6.96
CA PHE A 108 8.30 7.18 7.79
C PHE A 108 6.88 6.74 7.43
N SER A 109 6.00 7.68 7.10
CA SER A 109 4.64 7.37 6.63
C SER A 109 4.67 6.46 5.39
N SER A 110 5.47 6.81 4.38
CA SER A 110 5.62 6.02 3.16
C SER A 110 6.16 4.61 3.45
N ALA A 111 7.23 4.50 4.25
CA ALA A 111 7.82 3.21 4.61
C ALA A 111 6.85 2.30 5.38
N LEU A 112 6.12 2.84 6.36
CA LEU A 112 5.13 2.09 7.13
C LEU A 112 3.91 1.71 6.29
N LEU A 113 3.48 2.56 5.34
CA LEU A 113 2.44 2.21 4.38
C LEU A 113 2.86 1.04 3.49
N LEU A 114 4.09 1.02 2.99
CA LEU A 114 4.63 -0.11 2.22
C LEU A 114 4.61 -1.41 3.03
N LEU A 115 5.01 -1.35 4.30
CA LEU A 115 4.96 -2.48 5.20
C LEU A 115 3.51 -2.97 5.43
N ALA A 116 2.58 -2.05 5.68
CA ALA A 116 1.17 -2.38 5.84
C ALA A 116 0.58 -3.04 4.58
N ILE A 117 0.95 -2.55 3.40
CA ILE A 117 0.57 -3.15 2.11
C ILE A 117 1.14 -4.57 1.98
N ALA A 118 2.40 -4.79 2.35
CA ALA A 118 3.03 -6.11 2.32
C ALA A 118 2.30 -7.10 3.26
N VAL A 119 2.00 -6.68 4.49
CA VAL A 119 1.24 -7.49 5.46
C VAL A 119 -0.15 -7.83 4.92
N GLN A 120 -0.88 -6.84 4.40
CA GLN A 120 -2.21 -7.05 3.84
C GLN A 120 -2.18 -8.04 2.67
N ARG A 121 -1.19 -7.93 1.78
CA ARG A 121 -1.00 -8.85 0.66
C ARG A 121 -0.66 -10.25 1.15
N TYR A 122 0.19 -10.39 2.16
CA TYR A 122 0.53 -11.68 2.75
C TYR A 122 -0.71 -12.38 3.34
N ILE A 123 -1.54 -11.67 4.09
CA ILE A 123 -2.80 -12.21 4.65
C ILE A 123 -3.73 -12.68 3.52
N LYS A 124 -3.89 -11.87 2.46
CA LYS A 124 -4.76 -12.20 1.32
C LYS A 124 -4.26 -13.42 0.52
N VAL A 125 -2.94 -13.52 0.29
CA VAL A 125 -2.32 -14.64 -0.45
C VAL A 125 -2.31 -15.94 0.36
N SER A 126 -2.05 -15.85 1.66
CA SER A 126 -2.04 -16.99 2.57
C SER A 126 -3.43 -17.56 2.85
N ARG A 127 -4.50 -16.86 2.42
CA ARG A 127 -5.92 -17.22 2.65
C ARG A 127 -6.26 -17.45 4.13
N LEU A 128 -5.43 -16.95 5.05
CA LEU A 128 -5.64 -17.11 6.51
C LEU A 128 -6.95 -16.43 6.95
N VAL A 129 -7.40 -15.42 6.20
CA VAL A 129 -8.65 -14.70 6.42
C VAL A 129 -9.30 -14.43 5.06
N ASN A 130 -10.47 -15.01 4.80
CA ASN A 130 -11.30 -14.70 3.61
C ASN A 130 -12.01 -13.33 3.72
N SER A 131 -11.75 -12.57 4.78
CA SER A 131 -12.33 -11.26 5.02
C SER A 131 -11.43 -10.15 4.48
N SER A 132 -11.89 -9.45 3.44
CA SER A 132 -11.34 -8.15 3.05
C SER A 132 -11.39 -7.24 4.27
N MET A 133 -10.25 -6.68 4.70
CA MET A 133 -10.22 -5.73 5.82
C MET A 133 -11.32 -4.69 5.65
N SER A 134 -12.12 -4.50 6.70
CA SER A 134 -13.20 -3.52 6.68
C SER A 134 -12.65 -2.12 6.35
N LEU A 135 -13.48 -1.28 5.74
CA LEU A 135 -13.08 0.10 5.41
C LEU A 135 -12.66 0.88 6.67
N ARG A 136 -13.29 0.60 7.82
CA ARG A 136 -12.93 1.19 9.12
C ARG A 136 -11.51 0.79 9.54
N SER A 137 -11.17 -0.49 9.44
CA SER A 137 -9.83 -0.99 9.76
C SER A 137 -8.77 -0.38 8.85
N LYS A 138 -9.04 -0.27 7.53
CA LYS A 138 -8.11 0.37 6.58
C LYS A 138 -7.84 1.83 6.93
N ARG A 139 -8.90 2.60 7.21
CA ARG A 139 -8.77 4.00 7.63
C ARG A 139 -8.00 4.13 8.94
N PHE A 140 -8.33 3.30 9.93
CA PHE A 140 -7.62 3.26 11.20
C PHE A 140 -6.13 2.98 10.99
N THR A 141 -5.76 1.97 10.19
CA THR A 141 -4.35 1.68 9.86
C THR A 141 -3.63 2.89 9.28
N ILE A 142 -4.21 3.58 8.30
CA ILE A 142 -3.58 4.78 7.71
C ILE A 142 -3.43 5.88 8.75
N THR A 143 -4.48 6.19 9.50
CA THR A 143 -4.43 7.23 10.53
C THR A 143 -3.39 6.90 11.61
N SER A 144 -3.31 5.65 12.06
CA SER A 144 -2.30 5.20 13.02
C SER A 144 -0.88 5.33 12.46
N ILE A 145 -0.66 5.03 11.18
CA ILE A 145 0.64 5.21 10.52
C ILE A 145 1.04 6.68 10.47
N LEU A 146 0.12 7.56 10.06
CA LEU A 146 0.39 9.00 9.98
C LEU A 146 0.69 9.59 11.36
N ILE A 147 -0.09 9.21 12.39
CA ILE A 147 0.16 9.66 13.77
C ILE A 147 1.48 9.11 14.29
N GLY A 148 1.72 7.81 14.15
CA GLY A 148 2.93 7.16 14.65
C GLY A 148 4.21 7.72 14.02
N SER A 149 4.22 7.91 12.70
CA SER A 149 5.36 8.51 11.99
C SER A 149 5.61 9.97 12.40
N THR A 150 4.55 10.73 12.66
CA THR A 150 4.64 12.10 13.18
C THR A 150 5.28 12.11 14.56
N ILE A 151 4.83 11.25 15.48
CA ILE A 151 5.37 11.14 16.85
C ILE A 151 6.86 10.78 16.82
N ILE A 152 7.25 9.80 16.01
CA ILE A 152 8.66 9.37 15.85
C ILE A 152 9.56 10.50 15.35
N SER A 153 8.98 11.44 14.59
CA SER A 153 9.70 12.57 13.99
C SER A 153 9.74 13.81 14.90
N VAL A 154 8.98 13.85 16.00
CA VAL A 154 8.95 15.00 16.94
C VAL A 154 10.34 15.40 17.44
N PRO A 155 11.26 14.48 17.81
CA PRO A 155 12.61 14.87 18.23
C PRO A 155 13.37 15.71 17.21
N CYS A 156 13.06 15.61 15.91
CA CYS A 156 13.68 16.44 14.87
C CYS A 156 13.45 17.95 15.10
N LEU A 157 12.32 18.34 15.70
CA LEU A 157 12.01 19.75 15.97
C LEU A 157 12.95 20.39 17.01
N VAL A 158 13.57 19.55 17.85
CA VAL A 158 14.51 19.97 18.90
C VAL A 158 15.96 19.78 18.45
N LEU A 159 16.22 18.70 17.71
CA LEU A 159 17.58 18.32 17.27
C LEU A 159 18.10 19.14 16.09
N TYR A 160 17.21 19.58 15.20
CA TYR A 160 17.56 20.33 13.99
C TYR A 160 17.02 21.75 14.05
N GLY A 161 17.71 22.67 13.39
CA GLY A 161 17.38 24.09 13.38
C GLY A 161 18.41 24.91 12.63
N ARG A 162 18.32 26.23 12.77
CA ARG A 162 19.33 27.14 12.23
C ARG A 162 20.63 26.97 13.03
N ASP A 163 21.71 26.67 12.33
CA ASP A 163 23.04 26.59 12.89
C ASP A 163 23.90 27.76 12.36
N GLU A 164 24.79 28.26 13.21
CA GLU A 164 25.62 29.44 12.95
C GLU A 164 27.04 28.97 12.64
N VAL A 165 27.46 29.12 11.39
CA VAL A 165 28.74 28.65 10.90
C VAL A 165 29.72 29.81 10.83
N LEU A 166 30.78 29.74 11.63
CA LEU A 166 31.88 30.71 11.59
C LEU A 166 32.81 30.40 10.42
N LEU A 167 32.78 31.24 9.39
CA LEU A 167 33.62 31.15 8.21
C LEU A 167 34.84 32.05 8.41
N LYS A 168 36.03 31.46 8.39
CA LYS A 168 37.29 32.22 8.47
C LYS A 168 37.61 32.81 7.10
N ASN A 169 37.81 34.12 7.07
CA ASN A 169 38.51 34.86 6.02
C ASN A 169 39.85 35.28 6.61
N GLU A 170 40.90 35.37 5.80
CA GLU A 170 42.32 35.48 6.17
C GLU A 170 42.61 36.46 7.34
N ASN A 171 41.80 37.51 7.55
CA ASN A 171 41.89 38.41 8.71
C ASN A 171 40.54 38.70 9.45
N ARG A 172 39.45 38.00 9.13
CA ARG A 172 38.10 38.25 9.70
C ARG A 172 37.29 36.96 9.82
N THR A 173 36.47 36.86 10.86
CA THR A 173 35.46 35.79 10.96
C THR A 173 34.12 36.34 10.47
N ILE A 174 33.50 35.65 9.51
CA ILE A 174 32.18 35.97 8.97
C ILE A 174 31.20 34.89 9.40
N THR A 175 30.01 35.29 9.85
CA THR A 175 28.98 34.36 10.28
C THR A 175 28.07 34.02 9.11
N GLY A 176 28.00 32.74 8.74
CA GLY A 176 27.00 32.17 7.85
C GLY A 176 25.92 31.43 8.63
N TYR A 177 24.79 31.16 7.99
CA TYR A 177 23.68 30.42 8.57
C TYR A 177 23.29 29.24 7.68
N ASN A 178 23.33 28.03 8.22
CA ASN A 178 22.82 26.83 7.55
C ASN A 178 21.63 26.25 8.34
N CYS A 179 20.95 25.28 7.75
CA CYS A 179 19.93 24.49 8.43
C CYS A 179 20.52 23.10 8.69
N GLY A 180 20.64 22.72 9.96
CA GLY A 180 21.38 21.52 10.37
C GLY A 180 21.12 21.15 11.81
N THR A 181 21.99 20.33 12.38
CA THR A 181 21.94 20.00 13.81
C THR A 181 22.25 21.24 14.63
N VAL A 182 21.44 21.56 15.65
CA VAL A 182 21.70 22.75 16.46
C VAL A 182 22.97 22.59 17.31
N PRO A 183 23.77 23.65 17.53
CA PRO A 183 25.11 23.52 18.09
C PRO A 183 25.13 23.04 19.57
N ASN A 184 24.08 23.34 20.32
CA ASN A 184 23.98 23.02 21.75
C ASN A 184 23.13 21.76 22.04
N VAL A 185 23.00 20.84 21.08
CA VAL A 185 22.30 19.56 21.36
C VAL A 185 23.09 18.69 22.33
N ASN A 186 22.37 17.93 23.14
CA ASN A 186 22.95 16.80 23.87
C ASN A 186 23.39 15.73 22.86
N GLN A 187 24.70 15.59 22.67
CA GLN A 187 25.30 14.67 21.70
C GLN A 187 24.91 13.20 21.95
N LYS A 188 24.73 12.80 23.22
CA LYS A 188 24.25 11.44 23.56
C LYS A 188 22.82 11.23 23.07
N PHE A 189 21.98 12.25 23.19
CA PHE A 189 20.60 12.21 22.71
C PHE A 189 20.52 12.16 21.18
N LEU A 190 21.29 13.00 20.48
CA LEU A 190 21.39 12.98 19.02
C LEU A 190 21.87 11.62 18.50
N PHE A 191 22.93 11.07 19.11
CA PHE A 191 23.46 9.76 18.74
C PHE A 191 22.45 8.64 19.00
N GLY A 192 21.84 8.61 20.19
CA GLY A 192 20.82 7.62 20.55
C GLY A 192 19.60 7.65 19.63
N TYR A 193 19.14 8.85 19.26
CA TYR A 193 18.07 9.02 18.28
C TYR A 193 18.47 8.49 16.90
N SER A 194 19.66 8.86 16.41
CA SER A 194 20.17 8.42 15.11
C SER A 194 20.30 6.89 15.02
N VAL A 195 20.83 6.25 16.06
CA VAL A 195 20.91 4.77 16.15
C VAL A 195 19.52 4.15 16.18
N THR A 196 18.57 4.73 16.91
CA THR A 196 17.19 4.26 16.96
C THR A 196 16.53 4.30 15.58
N LEU A 197 16.70 5.41 14.84
CA LEU A 197 16.19 5.52 13.47
C LEU A 197 16.83 4.50 12.52
N LEU A 198 18.14 4.26 12.66
CA LEU A 198 18.85 3.26 11.88
C LEU A 198 18.30 1.84 12.13
N LEU A 199 18.15 1.44 13.39
CA LEU A 199 17.60 0.14 13.75
C LEU A 199 16.14 -0.01 13.29
N MET A 200 15.35 1.05 13.38
CA MET A 200 13.99 1.06 12.84
C MET A 200 13.97 0.88 11.32
N CYS A 201 14.88 1.53 10.60
CA CYS A 201 15.02 1.38 9.15
C CYS A 201 15.41 -0.07 8.78
N LEU A 202 16.45 -0.61 9.42
CA LEU A 202 16.92 -1.97 9.18
C LEU A 202 15.83 -2.99 9.47
N SER A 203 15.16 -2.89 10.61
CA SER A 203 14.05 -3.79 10.96
C SER A 203 12.89 -3.72 9.97
N GLY A 204 12.55 -2.52 9.47
CA GLY A 204 11.56 -2.35 8.41
C GLY A 204 11.97 -3.03 7.10
N ILE A 205 13.23 -2.89 6.68
CA ILE A 205 13.78 -3.56 5.48
C ILE A 205 13.73 -5.09 5.65
N PHE A 206 14.21 -5.62 6.77
CA PHE A 206 14.16 -7.06 7.05
C PHE A 206 12.72 -7.59 7.05
N ALA A 207 11.78 -6.87 7.68
CA ALA A 207 10.37 -7.24 7.68
C ALA A 207 9.79 -7.29 6.26
N LEU A 208 10.09 -6.30 5.41
CA LEU A 208 9.67 -6.31 4.02
C LEU A 208 10.26 -7.50 3.26
N ILE A 209 11.56 -7.78 3.41
CA ILE A 209 12.23 -8.92 2.75
C ILE A 209 11.55 -10.24 3.15
N ILE A 210 11.32 -10.45 4.45
CA ILE A 210 10.66 -11.66 4.95
C ILE A 210 9.25 -11.78 4.38
N LEU A 211 8.44 -10.73 4.48
CA LEU A 211 7.05 -10.74 4.01
C LEU A 211 6.96 -11.00 2.50
N TYR A 212 7.78 -10.32 1.70
CA TYR A 212 7.79 -10.55 0.25
C TYR A 212 8.29 -11.95 -0.12
N SER A 213 9.31 -12.46 0.58
CA SER A 213 9.78 -13.85 0.38
C SER A 213 8.70 -14.87 0.68
N LEU A 214 7.93 -14.68 1.76
CA LEU A 214 6.79 -15.52 2.12
C LEU A 214 5.66 -15.42 1.07
N ILE A 215 5.36 -14.21 0.58
CA ILE A 215 4.38 -13.99 -0.49
C ILE A 215 4.78 -14.77 -1.75
N LEU A 216 6.02 -14.61 -2.22
CA LEU A 216 6.54 -15.31 -3.40
C LEU A 216 6.47 -16.82 -3.21
N SER A 217 6.95 -17.34 -2.08
CA SER A 217 6.93 -18.77 -1.76
C SER A 217 5.52 -19.36 -1.81
N LYS A 218 4.53 -18.63 -1.29
CA LYS A 218 3.12 -19.09 -1.32
C LYS A 218 2.55 -19.09 -2.74
N ILE A 219 2.85 -18.07 -3.54
CA ILE A 219 2.40 -17.99 -4.94
C ILE A 219 3.02 -19.14 -5.76
N PHE A 220 4.33 -19.38 -5.65
CA PHE A 220 4.99 -20.48 -6.37
C PHE A 220 4.48 -21.86 -5.96
N LYS A 221 4.20 -22.08 -4.66
CA LYS A 221 3.61 -23.33 -4.19
C LYS A 221 2.22 -23.57 -4.79
N GLN A 222 1.37 -22.54 -4.86
CA GLN A 222 0.04 -22.63 -5.47
C GLN A 222 0.10 -22.98 -6.96
N GLU A 223 1.02 -22.35 -7.70
CA GLU A 223 1.23 -22.63 -9.12
C GLU A 223 1.75 -24.06 -9.37
N SER A 224 2.66 -24.55 -8.52
CA SER A 224 3.15 -25.94 -8.59
C SER A 224 2.03 -26.96 -8.36
N PHE A 225 1.15 -26.73 -7.37
CA PHE A 225 -0.03 -27.58 -7.16
C PHE A 225 -1.01 -27.55 -8.34
N ARG A 226 -1.26 -26.38 -8.94
CA ARG A 226 -2.12 -26.28 -10.14
C ARG A 226 -1.55 -27.06 -11.32
N LYS A 227 -0.23 -26.94 -11.59
CA LYS A 227 0.43 -27.68 -12.67
C LYS A 227 0.43 -29.20 -12.43
N LYS A 228 0.64 -29.63 -11.18
CA LYS A 228 0.61 -31.06 -10.81
C LYS A 228 -0.80 -31.67 -10.91
N ASN A 229 -1.85 -30.92 -10.56
CA ASN A 229 -3.23 -31.38 -10.72
C ASN A 229 -3.69 -31.39 -12.18
N PHE A 230 -3.14 -30.54 -13.07
CA PHE A 230 -3.48 -30.55 -14.49
C PHE A 230 -2.83 -31.71 -15.27
N TYR A 231 -1.75 -32.32 -14.78
CA TYR A 231 -1.03 -33.43 -15.43
C TYR A 231 -1.41 -34.83 -14.88
N ARG A 232 -2.48 -34.98 -14.09
CA ARG A 232 -3.07 -36.29 -13.83
C ARG A 232 -4.09 -36.59 -14.93
N PRO A 233 -3.76 -37.38 -15.98
CA PRO A 233 -4.82 -37.93 -16.82
C PRO A 233 -5.64 -38.87 -15.94
N ASP A 234 -6.95 -38.78 -16.13
CA ASP A 234 -7.96 -39.59 -15.48
C ASP A 234 -7.62 -41.09 -15.64
N LYS A 235 -7.12 -41.71 -14.56
CA LYS A 235 -6.93 -43.16 -14.44
C LYS A 235 -8.14 -43.80 -13.76
N GLN A 236 -9.35 -43.29 -14.00
CA GLN A 236 -10.57 -43.78 -13.37
C GLN A 236 -11.66 -44.23 -14.36
N SER A 237 -11.29 -44.56 -15.61
CA SER A 237 -12.22 -45.12 -16.61
C SER A 237 -11.84 -46.50 -17.17
N LEU A 238 -10.90 -47.23 -16.55
CA LEU A 238 -10.42 -48.53 -17.05
C LEU A 238 -10.51 -49.71 -16.07
N SER A 239 -11.20 -49.57 -14.93
CA SER A 239 -11.36 -50.70 -13.98
C SER A 239 -12.77 -51.30 -13.91
N ASP A 240 -13.77 -50.75 -14.61
CA ASP A 240 -15.18 -51.18 -14.48
C ASP A 240 -15.69 -52.01 -15.68
N LYS A 241 -14.80 -52.56 -16.52
CA LYS A 241 -15.20 -53.33 -17.72
C LYS A 241 -14.80 -54.81 -17.76
N GLU A 242 -14.31 -55.40 -16.67
CA GLU A 242 -13.90 -56.81 -16.63
C GLU A 242 -14.69 -57.72 -15.69
N GLN A 243 -15.91 -57.37 -15.30
CA GLN A 243 -16.80 -58.31 -14.61
C GLN A 243 -18.25 -58.22 -15.11
N HIS A 244 -18.47 -58.48 -16.40
CA HIS A 244 -19.78 -58.96 -16.86
C HIS A 244 -19.65 -59.82 -18.11
N SER A 245 -19.08 -61.01 -17.97
CA SER A 245 -19.37 -62.12 -18.90
C SER A 245 -19.07 -63.45 -18.22
N SER A 246 -20.05 -64.36 -18.28
CA SER A 246 -19.96 -65.80 -17.95
C SER A 246 -20.01 -66.07 -16.42
N GLU A 247 -20.94 -66.83 -15.82
CA GLU A 247 -21.72 -68.00 -16.23
C GLU A 247 -23.02 -68.11 -15.40
N ASN A 248 -24.11 -68.47 -16.06
CA ASN A 248 -25.26 -69.14 -15.43
C ASN A 248 -24.92 -70.63 -15.29
N THR A 249 -25.03 -71.20 -14.09
CA THR A 249 -25.39 -72.63 -13.92
C THR A 249 -26.09 -72.83 -12.57
N ILE A 250 -27.26 -73.44 -12.66
CA ILE A 250 -28.18 -73.85 -11.59
C ILE A 250 -27.56 -75.01 -10.81
N GLN A 251 -27.66 -75.01 -9.47
CA GLN A 251 -27.94 -76.23 -8.70
C GLN A 251 -28.50 -75.95 -7.29
N THR A 252 -29.43 -76.83 -6.93
CA THR A 252 -30.38 -76.86 -5.81
C THR A 252 -29.78 -77.54 -4.56
N GLN A 253 -30.52 -77.51 -3.44
CA GLN A 253 -30.38 -78.23 -2.15
C GLN A 253 -29.64 -77.44 -1.05
N SER A 254 -29.97 -77.50 0.24
CA SER A 254 -31.10 -77.99 1.04
C SER A 254 -30.83 -77.53 2.48
N SER A 255 -31.88 -77.15 3.19
CA SER A 255 -32.15 -77.12 4.65
C SER A 255 -31.03 -77.30 5.70
N ASN A 256 -31.06 -76.44 6.73
CA ASN A 256 -31.10 -76.75 8.19
C ASN A 256 -30.95 -75.40 8.96
N VAL A 257 -31.99 -74.81 9.57
CA VAL A 257 -32.63 -75.10 10.88
C VAL A 257 -31.62 -75.15 12.04
N THR A 258 -31.52 -74.06 12.82
CA THR A 258 -32.03 -73.95 14.22
C THR A 258 -31.73 -72.58 14.83
N ASP A 259 -32.83 -71.99 15.32
CA ASP A 259 -33.10 -71.00 16.36
C ASP A 259 -31.99 -70.52 17.34
N ALA A 260 -32.02 -69.21 17.62
CA ALA A 260 -32.36 -68.60 18.93
C ALA A 260 -31.92 -67.12 18.88
N ASP A 261 -32.83 -66.15 18.72
CA ASP A 261 -33.73 -65.50 19.72
C ASP A 261 -33.25 -64.03 19.89
N TYR A 262 -33.96 -63.06 19.28
CA TYR A 262 -34.73 -61.97 19.92
C TYR A 262 -33.85 -60.82 20.49
N SER A 263 -33.98 -59.52 20.19
CA SER A 263 -35.08 -58.61 19.80
C SER A 263 -34.47 -57.35 19.10
N VAL A 264 -35.05 -56.76 18.02
CA VAL A 264 -36.11 -55.70 17.97
C VAL A 264 -35.65 -54.38 18.65
N ASP A 265 -35.62 -53.16 18.11
CA ASP A 265 -36.11 -52.44 16.91
C ASP A 265 -35.13 -51.26 16.63
N ILE A 266 -34.76 -50.87 15.40
CA ILE A 266 -35.46 -50.13 14.31
C ILE A 266 -35.97 -48.72 14.67
N SER A 267 -35.32 -47.70 14.09
CA SER A 267 -35.91 -46.64 13.22
C SER A 267 -34.81 -45.62 12.87
N GLU A 268 -34.31 -45.62 11.62
CA GLU A 268 -34.66 -44.68 10.52
C GLU A 268 -34.38 -43.20 10.83
N SER A 269 -33.60 -42.47 10.03
CA SER A 269 -34.10 -41.93 8.75
C SER A 269 -32.97 -41.36 7.86
N LYS A 270 -33.06 -41.62 6.55
CA LYS A 270 -32.32 -40.96 5.46
C LYS A 270 -32.86 -39.56 5.19
N THR A 271 -32.03 -38.65 4.69
CA THR A 271 -32.51 -37.54 3.85
C THR A 271 -31.54 -37.28 2.69
N THR A 272 -32.09 -37.37 1.49
CA THR A 272 -31.45 -37.21 0.18
C THR A 272 -31.65 -35.79 -0.33
N TYR A 273 -30.65 -35.31 -1.07
CA TYR A 273 -30.58 -34.06 -1.82
C TYR A 273 -31.65 -33.94 -2.92
N ILE A 274 -32.07 -32.72 -3.23
CA ILE A 274 -32.82 -32.38 -4.46
C ILE A 274 -32.07 -31.28 -5.21
N ASP A 275 -31.76 -31.58 -6.46
CA ASP A 275 -31.34 -30.68 -7.53
C ASP A 275 -32.52 -30.50 -8.49
N SER A 276 -32.65 -29.35 -9.16
CA SER A 276 -33.60 -29.17 -10.26
C SER A 276 -33.26 -27.95 -11.12
N THR A 277 -33.10 -28.20 -12.42
CA THR A 277 -32.96 -27.20 -13.49
C THR A 277 -34.21 -27.24 -14.39
N THR A 278 -34.58 -26.07 -14.94
CA THR A 278 -35.12 -25.80 -16.30
C THR A 278 -36.64 -25.72 -16.62
N THR A 279 -37.00 -24.54 -17.17
CA THR A 279 -37.84 -24.21 -18.38
C THR A 279 -39.37 -24.05 -18.39
N ASN A 280 -39.76 -22.96 -19.10
CA ASN A 280 -40.89 -22.73 -20.02
C ASN A 280 -42.13 -21.88 -19.62
N ASN A 281 -42.14 -20.64 -20.14
CA ASN A 281 -43.09 -19.97 -21.04
C ASN A 281 -44.63 -20.14 -20.97
N GLN A 282 -45.29 -18.96 -21.01
CA GLN A 282 -46.50 -18.51 -21.74
C GLN A 282 -47.93 -18.46 -21.11
N GLN A 283 -48.42 -17.20 -21.08
CA GLN A 283 -49.73 -16.62 -21.49
C GLN A 283 -50.99 -16.56 -20.57
N GLN A 284 -51.39 -15.28 -20.31
CA GLN A 284 -52.73 -14.60 -20.41
C GLN A 284 -53.93 -15.13 -19.57
N ASN A 285 -54.84 -14.33 -18.97
CA ASN A 285 -55.57 -13.18 -19.53
C ASN A 285 -56.43 -12.37 -18.49
N MET A 286 -56.67 -11.07 -18.79
CA MET A 286 -57.78 -10.12 -18.45
C MET A 286 -58.23 -9.85 -16.98
N GLN A 287 -58.71 -8.65 -16.57
CA GLN A 287 -59.67 -7.71 -17.20
C GLN A 287 -59.76 -6.35 -16.43
N GLY A 288 -60.09 -5.23 -17.11
CA GLY A 288 -60.79 -4.08 -16.48
C GLY A 288 -60.23 -2.65 -16.74
N GLY A 289 -60.71 -1.97 -17.79
CA GLY A 289 -60.73 -0.49 -17.90
C GLY A 289 -61.96 0.12 -17.18
N PRO A 290 -62.22 1.45 -17.23
CA PRO A 290 -62.26 2.24 -18.47
C PRO A 290 -61.61 3.64 -18.43
N ALA A 291 -61.51 4.24 -19.62
CA ALA A 291 -60.97 5.56 -19.92
C ALA A 291 -62.05 6.65 -20.01
N ILE A 292 -61.68 7.93 -19.78
CA ILE A 292 -62.37 9.11 -20.31
C ILE A 292 -61.35 10.16 -20.80
N LYS A 293 -61.47 10.49 -22.11
CA LYS A 293 -61.15 11.70 -22.91
C LYS A 293 -60.41 12.84 -22.19
N GLY A 294 -59.34 13.48 -22.71
CA GLY A 294 -58.97 13.78 -24.08
C GLY A 294 -59.09 15.29 -24.32
N ASN A 295 -57.98 16.02 -24.54
CA ASN A 295 -57.92 17.08 -25.54
C ASN A 295 -56.49 17.56 -25.84
N ASN A 296 -56.32 17.96 -27.10
CA ASN A 296 -55.10 18.36 -27.80
C ASN A 296 -55.03 19.89 -27.87
N SER A 297 -53.86 20.54 -27.75
CA SER A 297 -53.65 21.93 -28.20
C SER A 297 -52.17 22.26 -28.40
N ASN A 298 -51.91 22.95 -29.51
CA ASN A 298 -50.65 23.35 -30.14
C ASN A 298 -49.81 24.40 -29.36
N VAL A 299 -48.47 24.34 -29.54
CA VAL A 299 -47.50 25.34 -30.10
C VAL A 299 -47.91 26.84 -29.99
N PRO A 300 -47.05 27.84 -29.64
CA PRO A 300 -45.74 28.08 -30.28
C PRO A 300 -44.56 28.67 -29.47
N SER A 301 -43.40 28.59 -30.12
CA SER A 301 -42.16 29.33 -29.91
C SER A 301 -42.36 30.86 -29.81
N ALA A 302 -41.57 31.52 -28.95
CA ALA A 302 -41.05 32.87 -29.19
C ALA A 302 -39.90 33.22 -28.23
N ILE A 303 -38.82 33.75 -28.83
CA ILE A 303 -37.70 34.56 -28.30
C ILE A 303 -36.59 33.82 -27.54
#